data_AF-A0A8S2TBL9-F1
#
_entry.id   AF-A0A8S2TBL9-F1
#
_cell.length_a   1.000
_cell.length_b   1.000
_cell.length_c   1.000
_cell.angle_alpha   90.00
_cell.angle_beta   90.00
_cell.angle_gamma   90.00
#
_symmetry.space_group_name_H-M   'P 1'
#
loop_
_entity.id
_entity.type
_entity.pdbx_description
1 polymer ?
#
loop_
_entity_poly.entity_id
_entity_poly.type
_entity_poly.pdbx_seq_one_letter_code
_entity_poly.pdbx_strand_id
1 'polypeptide(L)' 'MKCGDVAHAESLFYSSQQKALPMYGAMMKGYVDNNLLEKAIDLFNKIENPNDVKMIILLD' A
#
# COMPACT_ATOMS: atom_id res chain seq x y z
N MET A 1 9.05 -4.09 6.99
CA MET A 1 8.02 -4.77 7.82
C MET A 1 8.29 -6.27 7.81
N LYS A 2 8.03 -7.03 8.89
CA LYS A 2 8.12 -8.50 8.81
C LYS A 2 6.89 -9.05 8.07
N CYS A 3 6.99 -10.23 7.43
CA CYS A 3 5.86 -10.81 6.67
C CYS A 3 4.56 -10.92 7.47
N GLY A 4 4.64 -11.20 8.78
CA GLY A 4 3.47 -11.28 9.66
C GLY A 4 2.73 -9.94 9.84
N ASP A 5 3.45 -8.82 9.75
CA ASP A 5 2.88 -7.49 9.91
C ASP A 5 2.12 -7.05 8.65
N VAL A 6 2.57 -7.48 7.46
CA VAL A 6 1.91 -7.14 6.19
C VAL A 6 0.56 -7.80 6.05
N ALA A 7 0.42 -9.09 6.39
CA ALA A 7 -0.87 -9.77 6.31
C ALA A 7 -1.90 -9.16 7.26
N HIS A 8 -1.47 -8.76 8.47
CA HIS A 8 -2.34 -8.08 9.43
C HIS A 8 -2.74 -6.68 8.94
N ALA A 9 -1.77 -5.91 8.42
CA ALA A 9 -2.04 -4.59 7.83
C ALA A 9 -2.96 -4.69 6.59
N GLU A 10 -2.79 -5.71 5.75
CA GLU A 10 -3.65 -5.99 4.59
C GLU A 10 -5.10 -6.23 5.03
N SER A 11 -5.32 -7.05 6.07
CA SER A 11 -6.65 -7.27 6.65
C SER A 11 -7.28 -5.96 7.14
N LEU A 12 -6.54 -5.15 7.90
CA LEU A 12 -7.02 -3.86 8.41
C LEU A 12 -7.36 -2.90 7.26
N PHE A 13 -6.46 -2.81 6.27
CA PHE A 13 -6.64 -1.98 5.09
C PHE A 13 -7.93 -2.34 4.33
N TYR A 14 -8.16 -3.62 4.06
CA TYR A 14 -9.37 -4.06 3.34
C TYR A 14 -10.64 -3.95 4.18
N SER A 15 -10.56 -4.14 5.51
CA SER A 15 -11.69 -3.94 6.41
C SER A 15 -12.12 -2.48 6.58
N SER A 16 -11.22 -1.52 6.30
CA SER A 16 -11.54 -0.10 6.41
C SER A 16 -12.52 0.35 5.32
N GLN A 17 -13.64 0.94 5.73
CA GLN A 17 -14.63 1.54 4.81
C GLN A 17 -14.09 2.79 4.10
N GLN A 18 -13.19 3.55 4.75
CA GLN A 18 -12.55 4.71 4.16
C GLN A 18 -11.04 4.48 4.11
N LYS A 19 -10.47 4.51 2.90
CA LYS A 19 -9.04 4.36 2.68
C LYS A 19 -8.50 5.72 2.28
N ALA A 20 -7.70 6.32 3.16
CA ALA A 20 -7.00 7.54 2.85
C ALA A 20 -5.73 7.23 2.05
N LEU A 21 -5.27 8.19 1.25
CA LEU A 21 -4.07 8.09 0.43
C LEU A 21 -2.82 7.62 1.21
N PRO A 22 -2.53 8.08 2.44
CA PRO A 22 -1.41 7.54 3.23
C PRO A 22 -1.53 6.04 3.54
N MET A 23 -2.75 5.49 3.63
CA MET A 23 -2.96 4.05 3.88
C MET A 23 -2.57 3.21 2.68
N TYR A 24 -2.86 3.67 1.46
CA TYR A 24 -2.39 3.03 0.24
C TYR A 24 -0.87 2.99 0.21
N GLY A 25 -0.23 4.10 0.57
CA GLY A 25 1.22 4.17 0.58
C GLY A 25 1.90 3.27 1.59
N ALA A 26 1.37 3.24 2.82
CA ALA A 26 1.85 2.32 3.85
C ALA A 26 1.74 0.86 3.38
N MET A 27 0.63 0.48 2.74
CA MET A 27 0.47 -0.88 2.21
C MET A 27 1.38 -1.18 1.03
N MET A 28 1.53 -0.25 0.09
CA MET A 28 2.46 -0.42 -1.03
C MET A 28 3.89 -0.61 -0.54
N LYS A 29 4.36 0.21 0.42
CA LYS A 29 5.67 0.03 1.03
C LYS A 29 5.79 -1.31 1.75
N GLY A 30 4.77 -1.73 2.49
CA GLY A 30 4.72 -3.04 3.14
C GLY A 30 4.90 -4.19 2.14
N TYR A 31 4.23 -4.12 0.99
CA TYR A 31 4.41 -5.10 -0.08
C TYR A 31 5.82 -5.06 -0.69
N VAL A 32 6.37 -3.88 -0.97
CA VAL A 32 7.75 -3.74 -1.51
C VAL A 32 8.78 -4.31 -0.53
N ASP A 33 8.71 -3.94 0.75
CA ASP A 33 9.60 -4.44 1.82
C ASP A 33 9.55 -5.98 1.97
N ASN A 34 8.49 -6.62 1.47
CA ASN A 34 8.27 -8.07 1.56
C ASN A 34 8.34 -8.79 0.20
N ASN A 35 8.91 -8.13 -0.83
CA ASN A 35 9.05 -8.67 -2.19
C ASN A 35 7.71 -9.06 -2.88
N LEU A 36 6.60 -8.45 -2.45
CA LEU A 36 5.26 -8.66 -3.02
C LEU A 36 4.93 -7.60 -4.08
N LEU A 37 5.83 -7.41 -5.06
CA LEU A 37 5.76 -6.31 -6.02
C LEU A 37 4.47 -6.30 -6.85
N GLU A 38 3.97 -7.47 -7.24
CA GLU A 38 2.71 -7.60 -7.98
C GLU A 38 1.54 -6.99 -7.19
N LYS A 39 1.43 -7.28 -5.89
CA LYS A 39 0.41 -6.69 -5.01
C LYS A 39 0.57 -5.18 -4.87
N ALA A 40 1.81 -4.67 -4.84
CA ALA A 40 2.07 -3.23 -4.78
C ALA A 40 1.57 -2.52 -6.04
N ILE A 41 1.83 -3.10 -7.23
CA ILE A 41 1.38 -2.58 -8.52
C ILE A 41 -0.15 -2.67 -8.64
N ASP A 42 -0.75 -3.79 -8.26
CA ASP A 42 -2.20 -3.94 -8.25
C ASP A 42 -2.88 -2.92 -7.35
N LEU A 43 -2.26 -2.60 -6.20
CA LEU A 43 -2.78 -1.59 -5.29
C LEU A 43 -2.62 -0.17 -5.87
N PHE A 44 -1.51 0.11 -6.54
CA PHE A 44 -1.31 1.38 -7.25
C PHE A 44 -2.36 1.60 -8.33
N ASN A 45 -2.66 0.57 -9.12
CA ASN A 45 -3.65 0.63 -10.21
C ASN A 45 -5.09 0.84 -9.71
N LYS A 46 -5.37 0.56 -8.44
CA LYS A 46 -6.69 0.81 -7.81
C LYS A 46 -6.90 2.26 -7.41
N ILE A 47 -5.87 3.11 -7.49
CA ILE A 47 -5.96 4.51 -7.12
C ILE A 47 -6.41 5.29 -8.36
N GLU A 48 -7.62 5.86 -8.31
CA GLU A 48 -8.24 6.58 -9.44
C GLU A 48 -7.46 7.83 -9.87
N ASN A 49 -6.62 8.39 -8.99
CA ASN A 49 -5.75 9.53 -9.29
C ASN A 49 -4.28 9.24 -8.93
N PRO A 50 -3.45 8.83 -9.91
CA PRO A 50 -2.03 8.52 -9.71
C PRO A 50 -1.19 9.71 -9.19
N ASN A 51 -1.65 10.95 -9.39
CA ASN A 51 -0.91 12.14 -8.94
C ASN A 51 -0.87 12.27 -7.42
N ASP A 52 -1.81 11.66 -6.71
CA ASP A 52 -1.83 11.63 -5.25
C ASP A 52 -0.72 10.70 -4.70
N VAL A 53 -0.32 9.68 -5.46
CA VAL A 53 0.62 8.63 -5.01
C VAL A 53 2.08 8.98 -5.29
N LYS A 54 2.34 9.98 -6.15
CA LYS A 54 3.69 10.44 -6.50
C LYS A 54 4.50 10.88 -5.28
N MET A 55 3.84 11.25 -4.18
CA MET A 55 4.46 11.64 -2.92
C MET A 55 4.98 10.47 -2.08
N ILE A 56 4.54 9.23 -2.34
CA ILE A 56 4.79 8.09 -1.44
C ILE A 56 5.99 7.25 -1.89
N ILE A 57 6.18 7.08 -3.20
CA ILE A 57 7.33 6.32 -3.75
C ILE A 57 8.64 7.16 -3.68
N LEU A 58 8.53 8.47 -3.42
CA LEU A 58 9.65 9.40 -3.28
C LEU A 58 10.06 9.69 -1.83
N LEU A 59 9.47 9.02 -0.83
CA LEU A 59 9.91 9.12 0.56
C LEU A 59 10.94 8.02 0.86
N ASP A 60 12.16 8.25 0.39
CA ASP A 60 13.42 7.82 1.01
C ASP A 60 14.21 9.08 1.43
#